data_AF-A0A7X8QY49-F1
#
_entry.id   AF-A0A7X8QY49-F1
#
_cell.length_a   1.000
_cell.length_b   1.000
_cell.length_c   1.000
_cell.angle_alpha   90.00
_cell.angle_beta   90.00
_cell.angle_gamma   90.00
#
_symmetry.space_group_name_H-M   'P 1'
#
loop_
_entity.id
_entity.type
_entity.pdbx_description
1 polymer ?
#
loop_
_entity_poly.entity_id
_entity_poly.type
_entity_poly.pdbx_seq_one_letter_code
_entity_poly.pdbx_strand_id
1 'polypeptide(L)'
;MTDTIFVDCPHCGQRLEVERKTGKVLKTWDKVEKKEGVDLVAETLKKRKEERAQLDKYFSGAQGDMKKHKEELLKKFDAEKKRIHEEGDYERPVNPMDLD
;
A
#
# COMPACT_ATOMS: atom_id res chain seq x y z
N MET A 1 21.22 40.21 5.99
CA MET A 1 21.24 39.29 4.83
C MET A 1 22.52 38.48 4.92
N THR A 2 22.45 37.29 5.51
CA THR A 2 23.57 36.34 5.62
C THR A 2 23.77 35.69 4.27
N ASP A 3 24.85 36.08 3.61
CA ASP A 3 25.24 35.61 2.28
C ASP A 3 26.05 34.32 2.47
N THR A 4 25.43 33.17 2.21
CA THR A 4 26.06 31.84 2.34
C THR A 4 26.36 31.24 0.97
N ILE A 5 27.47 30.50 0.89
CA ILE A 5 27.91 29.80 -0.33
C ILE A 5 28.05 28.31 -0.03
N PHE A 6 27.74 27.49 -1.04
CA PHE A 6 27.99 26.05 -0.98
C PHE A 6 29.30 25.73 -1.68
N VAL A 7 30.20 25.05 -0.98
CA VAL A 7 31.52 24.65 -1.49
C VAL A 7 31.71 23.17 -1.23
N ASP A 8 32.19 22.43 -2.22
CA ASP A 8 32.56 21.03 -2.05
C ASP A 8 34.04 20.95 -1.63
N CYS A 9 34.32 20.20 -0.56
CA CYS A 9 35.69 20.04 -0.05
C CYS A 9 36.53 19.21 -1.05
N PRO A 10 37.67 19.71 -1.55
CA PRO A 10 38.49 19.00 -2.52
C PRO A 10 39.17 17.75 -1.94
N HIS A 11 39.28 17.63 -0.62
CA HIS A 11 39.92 16.49 0.05
C HIS A 11 38.96 15.33 0.33
N CYS A 12 37.76 15.60 0.86
CA CYS A 12 36.80 14.56 1.27
C CYS A 12 35.47 14.58 0.49
N GLY A 13 35.25 15.56 -0.40
CA GLY A 13 34.03 15.67 -1.19
C GLY A 13 32.76 15.98 -0.39
N GLN A 14 32.88 16.34 0.89
CA GLN A 14 31.77 16.82 1.71
C GLN A 14 31.30 18.18 1.21
N ARG A 15 29.98 18.41 1.27
CA ARG A 15 29.40 19.70 0.92
C ARG A 15 29.36 20.58 2.15
N LEU A 16 29.89 21.79 2.04
CA LEU A 16 30.01 22.77 3.12
C LEU A 16 29.13 23.97 2.80
N GLU A 17 28.32 24.41 3.77
CA GLU A 17 27.71 25.74 3.73
C GLU A 17 28.58 26.70 4.53
N VAL A 18 29.10 27.72 3.85
CA VAL A 18 30.08 28.65 4.39
C VAL A 18 29.51 30.07 4.32
N GLU A 19 29.68 30.84 5.39
CA GLU A 19 29.33 32.26 5.38
C GLU A 19 30.38 33.06 4.57
N ARG A 20 29.94 33.77 3.54
CA ARG A 20 30.82 34.41 2.56
C ARG A 20 31.70 35.53 3.12
N LYS A 21 31.29 36.17 4.22
CA LYS A 21 32.03 37.27 4.85
C LYS A 21 33.14 36.84 5.80
N THR A 22 32.94 35.72 6.50
CA THR A 22 33.85 35.27 7.56
C THR A 22 34.59 33.99 7.20
N GLY A 23 34.14 33.26 6.17
CA GLY A 23 34.67 31.95 5.82
C GLY A 23 34.32 30.86 6.84
N LYS A 24 33.45 31.14 7.81
CA LYS A 24 33.05 30.15 8.82
C LYS A 24 32.10 29.13 8.22
N VAL A 25 32.39 27.86 8.47
CA VAL A 25 31.51 26.73 8.12
C VAL A 25 30.32 26.75 9.08
N LEU A 26 29.12 26.85 8.52
CA LEU A 26 27.86 26.79 9.28
C LEU A 26 27.36 25.35 9.38
N LYS A 27 27.42 24.60 8.27
CA LYS A 27 26.94 23.22 8.18
C LYS A 27 27.78 22.38 7.22
N THR A 28 27.90 21.10 7.55
CA THR A 28 28.59 20.07 6.77
C THR A 28 27.60 18.94 6.46
N TRP A 29 27.56 18.52 5.20
CA TRP A 29 26.83 17.31 4.80
C TRP A 29 27.80 16.28 4.26
N ASP A 30 27.72 15.08 4.81
CA ASP A 30 28.41 13.92 4.30
C ASP A 30 27.90 13.54 2.92
N LYS A 31 28.82 13.12 2.06
CA LYS A 31 28.49 12.65 0.72
C LYS A 31 27.76 11.32 0.88
N VAL A 32 26.49 11.28 0.47
CA VAL A 32 25.74 10.01 0.40
C VAL A 32 26.51 9.12 -0.56
N GLU A 33 27.09 8.04 -0.05
CA GLU A 33 27.76 7.03 -0.86
C GLU A 33 26.73 6.45 -1.82
N LYS A 34 26.81 6.85 -3.09
CA LYS A 34 26.16 6.10 -4.16
C LYS A 34 26.89 4.76 -4.19
N LYS A 35 26.20 3.68 -3.80
CA LYS A 35 26.70 2.32 -3.99
C LYS A 35 26.96 2.12 -5.49
N GLU A 36 28.20 2.31 -5.92
CA GLU A 36 28.61 2.01 -7.28
C GLU A 36 28.51 0.49 -7.47
N GLY A 37 27.69 0.05 -8.43
CA GLY A 37 27.52 -1.36 -8.78
C GLY A 37 26.14 -1.96 -8.54
N VAL A 38 25.18 -1.22 -7.97
CA VAL A 38 23.77 -1.66 -7.93
C VAL A 38 22.99 -0.90 -8.98
N ASP A 39 22.50 -1.61 -10.00
CA ASP A 39 21.56 -1.06 -10.96
C ASP A 39 20.22 -0.79 -10.24
N LEU A 40 20.09 0.43 -9.69
CA LEU A 40 18.94 0.90 -8.94
C LEU A 40 17.64 0.73 -9.73
N VAL A 41 17.71 0.75 -11.06
CA VAL A 41 16.56 0.50 -11.93
C VAL A 41 16.13 -0.96 -11.85
N ALA A 42 17.06 -1.90 -11.85
CA ALA A 42 16.76 -3.32 -11.76
C ALA A 42 16.17 -3.71 -10.39
N GLU A 43 16.68 -3.14 -9.29
CA GLU A 43 16.13 -3.38 -7.95
C GLU A 43 14.74 -2.78 -7.76
N THR A 44 14.52 -1.55 -8.23
CA THR A 44 13.19 -0.90 -8.15
C THR A 44 12.14 -1.65 -8.99
N LEU A 45 12.54 -2.19 -10.16
CA LEU A 45 11.68 -3.03 -10.99
C LEU A 45 11.34 -4.37 -10.30
N LYS A 46 12.29 -5.00 -9.61
CA LYS A 46 12.02 -6.21 -8.82
C LYS A 46 11.04 -5.93 -7.69
N LYS A 47 11.27 -4.88 -6.89
CA LYS A 47 10.36 -4.48 -5.81
C LYS A 47 8.95 -4.20 -6.31
N ARG A 48 8.80 -3.46 -7.42
CA ARG A 48 7.47 -3.20 -8.03
C ARG A 48 6.76 -4.48 -8.49
N LYS A 49 7.49 -5.44 -9.04
CA LYS A 49 6.90 -6.72 -9.45
C LYS A 49 6.42 -7.54 -8.25
N GLU A 50 7.21 -7.57 -7.18
CA GLU A 50 6.86 -8.25 -5.93
C GLU A 50 5.65 -7.61 -5.25
N GLU A 51 5.62 -6.29 -5.14
CA GLU A 51 4.48 -5.53 -4.60
C GLU A 51 3.21 -5.79 -5.40
N ARG A 52 3.29 -5.78 -6.74
CA ARG A 52 2.15 -6.07 -7.61
C ARG A 52 1.64 -7.51 -7.41
N ALA A 53 2.55 -8.48 -7.33
CA ALA A 53 2.17 -9.87 -7.10
C ALA A 53 1.51 -10.07 -5.73
N GLN A 54 1.96 -9.33 -4.71
CA GLN A 54 1.36 -9.37 -3.38
C GLN A 54 -0.05 -8.75 -3.40
N LEU A 55 -0.23 -7.61 -4.04
CA LEU A 55 -1.54 -6.97 -4.19
C LEU A 55 -2.51 -7.87 -4.97
N ASP A 56 -2.08 -8.45 -6.09
CA ASP A 56 -2.92 -9.35 -6.88
C ASP A 56 -3.37 -10.58 -6.05
N LYS A 57 -2.50 -11.12 -5.19
CA LYS A 57 -2.89 -12.21 -4.26
C LYS A 57 -3.96 -11.76 -3.25
N TYR A 58 -3.82 -10.57 -2.67
CA TYR A 58 -4.82 -10.05 -1.72
C TYR A 58 -6.18 -9.82 -2.39
N PHE A 59 -6.20 -9.22 -3.58
CA PHE A 59 -7.45 -8.90 -4.26
C PHE A 59 -8.13 -10.12 -4.90
N SER A 60 -7.36 -11.02 -5.51
CA SER A 60 -7.92 -12.22 -6.15
C SER A 60 -8.55 -13.20 -5.15
N GLY A 61 -7.94 -13.38 -3.98
CA GLY A 61 -8.51 -14.19 -2.90
C GLY A 61 -9.83 -13.61 -2.39
N ALA A 62 -9.83 -12.32 -2.06
CA ALA A 62 -11.02 -11.64 -1.53
C ALA A 62 -12.20 -11.64 -2.52
N GLN A 63 -11.94 -11.44 -3.81
CA GLN A 63 -12.99 -11.51 -4.84
C GLN A 63 -13.55 -12.93 -5.00
N GLY A 64 -12.69 -13.95 -4.95
CA GLY A 64 -13.10 -15.35 -5.02
C GLY A 64 -14.00 -15.74 -3.85
N ASP A 65 -13.62 -15.37 -2.64
CA ASP A 65 -14.35 -15.73 -1.42
C ASP A 65 -15.69 -14.99 -1.32
N MET A 66 -15.74 -13.70 -1.67
CA MET A 66 -17.01 -12.97 -1.75
C MET A 66 -17.96 -13.55 -2.80
N LYS A 67 -17.42 -13.98 -3.95
CA LYS A 67 -18.24 -14.60 -5.00
C LYS A 67 -18.82 -15.93 -4.53
N LYS A 68 -18.00 -16.79 -3.90
CA LYS A 68 -18.46 -18.06 -3.32
C LYS A 68 -19.53 -17.83 -2.26
N HIS A 69 -19.30 -16.91 -1.33
CA HIS A 69 -20.26 -16.60 -0.28
C HIS A 69 -21.60 -16.12 -0.84
N LYS A 70 -21.56 -15.26 -1.87
CA LYS A 70 -22.76 -14.81 -2.58
C LYS A 70 -23.50 -15.97 -3.26
N GLU A 71 -22.78 -16.87 -3.94
CA GLU A 71 -23.38 -18.04 -4.59
C GLU A 71 -24.01 -19.00 -3.57
N GLU A 72 -23.38 -19.21 -2.41
CA GLU A 72 -23.93 -20.03 -1.33
C GLU A 72 -25.19 -19.41 -0.73
N LEU A 73 -25.18 -18.09 -0.48
CA LEU A 73 -26.35 -17.36 0.03
C LEU A 73 -27.53 -17.44 -0.95
N LEU A 74 -27.26 -17.24 -2.25
CA LEU A 74 -28.28 -17.35 -3.29
C LEU A 74 -28.86 -18.76 -3.38
N LYS A 75 -28.01 -19.80 -3.31
CA LYS A 75 -28.48 -21.20 -3.29
C LYS A 75 -29.40 -21.49 -2.11
N LYS A 76 -29.03 -21.02 -0.91
CA LYS A 76 -29.87 -21.16 0.29
C LYS A 76 -31.19 -20.42 0.15
N PHE A 77 -31.15 -19.20 -0.36
CA PHE A 77 -32.34 -18.38 -0.60
C PHE A 77 -33.29 -19.03 -1.61
N ASP A 78 -32.76 -19.52 -2.74
CA ASP A 78 -33.56 -20.20 -3.76
C ASP A 78 -34.15 -21.53 -3.27
N ALA A 79 -33.39 -22.28 -2.45
CA ALA A 79 -33.88 -23.50 -1.82
C ALA A 79 -35.04 -23.21 -0.85
N GLU A 80 -34.88 -22.19 -0.01
CA GLU A 80 -35.90 -21.78 0.95
C GLU A 80 -37.16 -21.23 0.26
N LYS A 81 -36.98 -20.44 -0.81
CA LYS A 81 -38.07 -19.95 -1.64
C LYS A 81 -38.88 -21.09 -2.27
N LYS A 82 -38.21 -22.15 -2.72
CA LYS A 82 -38.88 -23.35 -3.24
C LYS A 82 -39.65 -24.07 -2.14
N ARG A 83 -39.04 -24.28 -0.96
CA ARG A 83 -39.69 -24.88 0.21
C ARG A 83 -40.97 -24.15 0.58
N ILE A 84 -40.91 -22.82 0.74
CA ILE A 84 -42.07 -21.96 1.02
C ILE A 84 -43.17 -22.12 -0.04
N HIS A 85 -42.80 -22.16 -1.32
CA HIS A 85 -43.78 -22.29 -2.39
C HIS A 85 -44.45 -23.68 -2.41
N GLU A 86 -43.70 -24.74 -2.10
CA GLU A 86 -44.18 -26.12 -2.03
C GLU A 86 -45.02 -26.38 -0.77
N GLU A 87 -44.63 -25.82 0.38
CA GLU A 87 -45.32 -25.95 1.68
C GLU A 87 -46.50 -24.96 1.83
N GLY A 88 -46.55 -23.91 1.00
CA GLY A 88 -47.60 -22.90 1.04
C GLY A 88 -47.51 -21.93 2.23
N ASP A 89 -46.35 -21.85 2.88
CA ASP A 89 -46.10 -21.03 4.07
C ASP A 89 -45.63 -19.61 3.66
N TYR A 90 -46.59 -18.70 3.51
CA TYR A 90 -46.34 -17.29 3.16
C TYR A 90 -46.25 -16.37 4.39
N GLU A 91 -46.02 -16.92 5.58
CA GLU A 91 -45.85 -16.11 6.78
C GLU A 91 -44.61 -15.22 6.67
N ARG A 92 -44.68 -14.02 7.27
CA ARG A 92 -43.54 -13.11 7.27
C ARG A 92 -42.45 -13.65 8.19
N PRO A 93 -41.18 -13.67 7.75
CA PRO A 93 -40.07 -14.04 8.61
C PRO A 93 -40.03 -13.14 9.85
N VAL A 94 -39.71 -13.74 11.01
CA VAL A 94 -39.51 -12.99 12.24
C VAL A 94 -38.29 -12.08 12.07
N ASN A 95 -38.49 -10.79 12.33
CA ASN A 95 -37.42 -9.81 12.27
C ASN A 95 -36.40 -10.09 13.39
N PRO A 96 -35.11 -10.27 13.08
CA PRO A 96 -34.08 -10.54 14.09
C PRO A 96 -33.92 -9.43 15.14
N MET A 97 -34.37 -8.21 14.83
CA MET A 97 -34.30 -7.06 15.74
C MET A 97 -35.55 -6.91 16.64
N ASP A 98 -36.59 -7.73 16.44
CA ASP A 98 -37.82 -7.74 17.26
C ASP A 98 -37.79 -8.84 18.33
N LEU A 99 -36.63 -9.49 18.53
CA LEU A 99 -36.37 -10.45 19.59
C LEU A 99 -35.63 -9.76 20.75
N ASP A 100 -36.40 -9.11 21.63
CA ASP A 100 -35.97 -8.79 23.01
C ASP A 100 -36.02 -10.04 23.91
#